data_AF-A0A3B0XYE4-F1
#
_entry.id   AF-A0A3B0XYE4-F1
#
_cell.length_a   1.000
_cell.length_b   1.000
_cell.length_c   1.000
_cell.angle_alpha   90.00
_cell.angle_beta   90.00
_cell.angle_gamma   90.00
#
_symmetry.space_group_name_H-M   'P 1'
#
loop_
_entity.id
_entity.type
_entity.pdbx_description
1 polymer ?
#
loop_
_entity_poly.entity_id
_entity_poly.type
_entity_poly.pdbx_seq_one_letter_code
_entity_poly.pdbx_strand_id
1 'polypeptide(L)'
;MDMCLKPDNIVVPDGEAAHCVTDRLYTQAYVLHKMGHLDPALNKCLKAVEADDNRHEAYPLLAAEIYTEKQNLESAYDILCTARQHFPLSHEISKTLGELCDSLGYREDAIALFSEVLSKSPDDIVAAGSLARIYSDAGEFQTAFGVWDDLVKLNRSNPTPYFYAASMFAHFKRNDLAESFLLRAEKTFPDHACPPYLLAAIRQKNVPSHAPIDYVRTLFDQFAGDYDRKLKLLENKGPELVDGMIQRIGIHEESRLAILDAGCGTGLCGTILSPYAASLTGVDLSTEMLEQARARGCYNDIVCDDLIHFSGSTEKLFDLVILSDVLVYFGDLSVVFSSLFRCLASGGHIIFTLEESDSIESQAGYRLDSNGRYRHTKDYILDALRHSGFADPLELERSTLRCEYGEPVGCLVVASGLEEE
;
A
#
# COMPACT_ATOMS: atom_id res chain seq x y z
N MET A 1 28.51 27.37 -9.13
CA MET A 1 29.75 26.72 -8.66
C MET A 1 29.33 25.42 -8.00
N ASP A 2 29.85 24.34 -8.56
CA ASP A 2 29.55 22.94 -8.30
C ASP A 2 29.35 22.56 -6.82
N MET A 3 28.24 21.90 -6.50
CA MET A 3 28.18 20.94 -5.40
C MET A 3 27.92 19.55 -5.98
N CYS A 4 29.02 18.88 -6.34
CA CYS A 4 29.07 17.43 -6.49
C CYS A 4 28.63 16.78 -5.17
N LEU A 5 27.49 16.10 -5.17
CA LEU A 5 27.22 15.06 -4.17
C LEU A 5 28.19 13.91 -4.45
N LYS A 6 29.01 13.58 -3.44
CA LYS A 6 29.99 12.48 -3.51
C LYS A 6 29.27 11.12 -3.50
N PRO A 7 29.83 10.07 -4.15
CA PRO A 7 29.16 8.78 -4.34
C PRO A 7 29.05 7.88 -3.09
N ASP A 8 29.50 8.31 -1.92
CA ASP A 8 29.84 7.38 -0.84
C ASP A 8 28.76 7.16 0.25
N ASN A 9 27.54 7.70 0.09
CA ASN A 9 26.48 7.62 1.12
C ASN A 9 25.16 6.98 0.65
N ILE A 10 25.21 6.11 -0.36
CA ILE A 10 24.04 5.31 -0.76
C ILE A 10 23.96 4.12 0.21
N VAL A 11 22.92 4.08 1.04
CA VAL A 11 22.56 2.89 1.81
C VAL A 11 21.96 1.87 0.82
N VAL A 12 22.58 0.70 0.76
CA VAL A 12 22.35 -0.36 -0.24
C VAL A 12 21.42 -1.42 0.36
N PRO A 13 20.44 -1.96 -0.38
CA PRO A 13 19.67 -3.14 0.05
C PRO A 13 20.52 -4.41 -0.06
N ASP A 14 20.41 -5.32 0.91
CA ASP A 14 21.17 -6.58 0.94
C ASP A 14 20.63 -7.62 -0.08
N GLY A 15 21.57 -8.34 -0.72
CA GLY A 15 21.34 -9.50 -1.61
C GLY A 15 21.54 -9.22 -3.10
N GLU A 16 22.48 -9.93 -3.76
CA GLU A 16 22.92 -9.89 -5.19
C GLU A 16 23.20 -8.51 -5.86
N ALA A 17 22.67 -7.41 -5.32
CA ALA A 17 22.84 -6.03 -5.72
C ALA A 17 24.28 -5.51 -5.54
N ALA A 18 25.14 -6.22 -4.80
CA ALA A 18 26.53 -5.81 -4.57
C ALA A 18 27.36 -5.72 -5.87
N HIS A 19 27.01 -6.49 -6.92
CA HIS A 19 27.64 -6.36 -8.23
C HIS A 19 27.01 -5.25 -9.09
N CYS A 20 25.70 -5.03 -8.97
CA CYS A 20 24.96 -4.00 -9.69
C CYS A 20 25.37 -2.56 -9.28
N VAL A 21 25.71 -2.35 -8.01
CA VAL A 21 26.15 -1.06 -7.46
C VAL A 21 27.50 -0.60 -8.02
N THR A 22 28.33 -1.52 -8.53
CA THR A 22 29.61 -1.16 -9.16
C THR A 22 29.48 -0.75 -10.63
N ASP A 23 28.33 -1.00 -11.25
CA ASP A 23 28.05 -0.59 -12.62
C ASP A 23 27.46 0.82 -12.65
N ARG A 24 28.36 1.78 -12.92
CA ARG A 24 28.04 3.21 -13.03
C ARG A 24 26.92 3.47 -14.05
N LEU A 25 26.79 2.68 -15.11
CA LEU A 25 25.76 2.90 -16.12
C LEU A 25 24.38 2.49 -15.60
N TYR A 26 24.28 1.36 -14.89
CA TYR A 26 23.06 0.91 -14.25
C TYR A 26 22.60 1.89 -13.18
N THR A 27 23.50 2.32 -12.28
CA THR A 27 23.16 3.30 -11.23
C THR A 27 22.62 4.59 -11.83
N GLN A 28 23.20 5.06 -12.94
CA GLN A 28 22.68 6.24 -13.64
C GLN A 28 21.30 6.02 -14.24
N ALA A 29 21.06 4.86 -14.86
CA ALA A 29 19.75 4.52 -15.42
C ALA A 29 18.69 4.47 -14.32
N TYR A 30 18.99 3.79 -13.22
CA TYR A 30 18.13 3.66 -12.06
C TYR A 30 17.79 5.03 -11.43
N VAL A 31 18.79 5.88 -11.19
CA VAL A 31 18.56 7.23 -10.64
C VAL A 31 17.70 8.07 -11.58
N LEU A 32 17.94 8.02 -12.89
CA LEU A 32 17.11 8.73 -13.87
C LEU A 32 15.66 8.23 -13.86
N HIS A 33 15.45 6.92 -13.76
CA HIS A 33 14.13 6.31 -13.62
C HIS A 33 13.42 6.79 -12.36
N LYS A 34 14.09 6.78 -11.20
CA LYS A 34 13.54 7.30 -9.94
C LYS A 34 13.25 8.80 -9.96
N MET A 35 13.93 9.58 -10.79
CA MET A 35 13.63 10.99 -11.04
C MET A 35 12.50 11.21 -12.07
N GLY A 36 11.90 10.14 -12.61
CA GLY A 36 10.86 10.23 -13.64
C GLY A 36 11.40 10.54 -15.05
N HIS A 37 12.71 10.55 -15.24
CA HIS A 37 13.36 10.74 -16.54
C HIS A 37 13.40 9.41 -17.31
N LEU A 38 12.23 8.93 -17.73
CA LEU A 38 12.04 7.61 -18.34
C LEU A 38 12.85 7.41 -19.63
N ASP A 39 12.81 8.36 -20.58
CA ASP A 39 13.52 8.20 -21.86
C ASP A 39 15.06 8.17 -21.71
N PRO A 40 15.68 9.09 -20.93
CA PRO A 40 17.11 8.98 -20.62
C PRO A 40 17.50 7.69 -19.91
N ALA A 41 16.67 7.20 -18.97
CA ALA A 41 16.91 5.94 -18.28
C ALA A 41 16.85 4.75 -19.24
N LEU A 42 15.79 4.67 -20.04
CA LEU A 42 15.59 3.60 -21.02
C LEU A 42 16.73 3.55 -22.03
N ASN A 43 17.17 4.70 -22.56
CA ASN A 43 18.28 4.77 -23.51
C ASN A 43 19.58 4.17 -22.92
N LYS A 44 19.84 4.37 -21.62
CA LYS A 44 20.99 3.76 -20.95
C LYS A 44 20.85 2.25 -20.83
N CYS A 45 19.66 1.76 -20.45
CA CYS A 45 19.41 0.33 -20.38
C CYS A 45 19.56 -0.35 -21.74
N LEU A 46 18.95 0.22 -22.79
CA LEU A 46 19.03 -0.33 -24.15
C LEU A 46 20.46 -0.35 -24.68
N LYS A 47 21.26 0.69 -24.43
CA LYS A 47 22.69 0.70 -24.81
C LYS A 47 23.48 -0.40 -24.12
N ALA A 48 23.17 -0.70 -22.85
CA ALA A 48 23.84 -1.78 -22.12
C ALA A 48 23.45 -3.15 -22.70
N VAL A 49 22.17 -3.34 -23.04
CA VAL A 49 21.66 -4.55 -23.70
C VAL A 49 22.25 -4.72 -25.11
N GLU A 50 22.29 -3.66 -25.93
CA GLU A 50 22.83 -3.67 -27.30
C GLU A 50 24.35 -3.91 -27.35
N ALA A 51 25.08 -3.47 -26.33
CA ALA A 51 26.52 -3.73 -26.22
C ALA A 51 26.84 -5.21 -25.93
N ASP A 52 25.81 -6.07 -25.88
CA ASP A 52 25.85 -7.47 -25.44
C ASP A 52 26.61 -7.58 -24.11
N ASP A 53 26.44 -6.56 -23.26
CA ASP A 53 27.09 -6.49 -21.98
C ASP A 53 26.33 -7.37 -20.98
N ASN A 54 26.10 -8.63 -21.37
CA ASN A 54 25.38 -9.75 -20.72
C ASN A 54 25.84 -10.08 -19.28
N ARG A 55 26.54 -9.15 -18.63
CA ARG A 55 26.96 -9.20 -17.24
C ARG A 55 25.80 -9.07 -16.26
N HIS A 56 24.65 -8.49 -16.64
CA HIS A 56 23.55 -8.29 -15.69
C HIS A 56 22.14 -8.27 -16.28
N GLU A 57 21.28 -9.12 -15.73
CA GLU A 57 19.83 -9.17 -16.00
C GLU A 57 19.06 -7.91 -15.55
N ALA A 58 19.69 -7.03 -14.76
CA ALA A 58 19.02 -5.87 -14.20
C ALA A 58 18.68 -4.81 -15.26
N TYR A 59 19.47 -4.72 -16.33
CA TYR A 59 19.20 -3.80 -17.44
C TYR A 59 17.91 -4.12 -18.21
N PRO A 60 17.69 -5.35 -18.71
CA PRO A 60 16.44 -5.70 -19.38
C PRO A 60 15.24 -5.65 -18.44
N LEU A 61 15.39 -6.00 -17.15
CA LEU A 61 14.33 -5.85 -16.15
C LEU A 61 13.91 -4.39 -15.97
N LEU A 62 14.88 -3.48 -15.76
CA LEU A 62 14.62 -2.05 -15.62
C LEU A 62 14.04 -1.45 -16.92
N ALA A 63 14.52 -1.88 -18.09
CA ALA A 63 13.96 -1.43 -19.35
C ALA A 63 12.50 -1.89 -19.54
N ALA A 64 12.18 -3.13 -19.18
CA ALA A 64 10.82 -3.66 -19.22
C ALA A 64 9.88 -2.92 -18.25
N GLU A 65 10.37 -2.57 -17.04
CA GLU A 65 9.65 -1.73 -16.08
C GLU A 65 9.34 -0.35 -16.69
N ILE A 66 10.33 0.32 -17.27
CA ILE A 66 10.15 1.63 -17.91
C ILE A 66 9.19 1.54 -19.10
N TYR A 67 9.28 0.51 -19.94
CA TYR A 67 8.33 0.29 -21.04
C TYR A 67 6.90 0.08 -20.54
N THR A 68 6.73 -0.68 -19.46
CA THR A 68 5.44 -0.92 -18.81
C THR A 68 4.85 0.39 -18.27
N GLU A 69 5.66 1.22 -17.59
CA GLU A 69 5.22 2.55 -17.13
C GLU A 69 4.79 3.47 -18.28
N LYS A 70 5.42 3.34 -19.45
CA LYS A 70 5.07 4.05 -20.68
C LYS A 70 3.89 3.43 -21.43
N GLN A 71 3.23 2.40 -20.88
CA GLN A 71 2.14 1.64 -21.52
C GLN A 71 2.54 0.98 -22.84
N ASN A 72 3.84 0.71 -23.04
CA ASN A 72 4.37 0.02 -24.21
C ASN A 72 4.70 -1.44 -23.85
N LEU A 73 3.64 -2.23 -23.66
CA LEU A 73 3.74 -3.63 -23.22
C LEU A 73 4.42 -4.54 -24.25
N GLU A 74 4.27 -4.24 -25.55
CA GLU A 74 4.91 -5.01 -26.63
C GLU A 74 6.45 -4.91 -26.56
N SER A 75 6.99 -3.70 -26.37
CA SER A 75 8.45 -3.53 -26.24
C SER A 75 8.99 -4.12 -24.93
N ALA A 76 8.21 -4.07 -23.84
CA ALA A 76 8.56 -4.78 -22.61
C ALA A 76 8.61 -6.30 -22.82
N TYR A 77 7.74 -6.84 -23.67
CA TYR A 77 7.68 -8.27 -23.96
C TYR A 77 8.86 -8.72 -24.81
N ASP A 78 9.18 -7.97 -25.87
CA ASP A 78 10.30 -8.29 -26.75
C ASP A 78 11.65 -8.26 -26.01
N ILE A 79 11.85 -7.27 -25.13
CA ILE A 79 13.10 -7.16 -24.37
C ILE A 79 13.26 -8.30 -23.36
N LEU A 80 12.18 -8.72 -22.69
CA LEU A 80 12.20 -9.84 -21.74
C LEU A 80 12.34 -11.20 -22.43
N CYS A 81 11.69 -11.38 -23.59
CA CYS A 81 11.88 -12.56 -24.43
C CYS A 81 13.34 -12.71 -24.88
N THR A 82 13.96 -11.61 -25.30
CA THR A 82 15.39 -11.58 -25.64
C THR A 82 16.23 -11.88 -24.40
N ALA A 83 15.98 -11.18 -23.29
CA ALA A 83 16.72 -11.38 -22.04
C ALA A 83 16.66 -12.82 -21.54
N ARG A 84 15.53 -13.51 -21.66
CA ARG A 84 15.38 -14.91 -21.27
C ARG A 84 16.27 -15.87 -22.08
N GLN A 85 16.57 -15.54 -23.35
CA GLN A 85 17.53 -16.33 -24.15
C GLN A 85 18.95 -16.20 -23.62
N HIS A 86 19.32 -15.03 -23.10
CA HIS A 86 20.63 -14.75 -22.50
C HIS A 86 20.74 -15.22 -21.04
N PHE A 87 19.63 -15.18 -20.30
CA PHE A 87 19.54 -15.52 -18.87
C PHE A 87 18.48 -16.63 -18.62
N PRO A 88 18.66 -17.85 -19.17
CA PRO A 88 17.65 -18.91 -19.12
C PRO A 88 17.37 -19.48 -17.71
N LEU A 89 18.21 -19.13 -16.73
CA LEU A 89 18.06 -19.54 -15.32
C LEU A 89 17.49 -18.43 -14.43
N SER A 90 17.24 -17.23 -14.98
CA SER A 90 16.71 -16.11 -14.21
C SER A 90 15.23 -16.35 -13.86
N HIS A 91 14.97 -16.53 -12.57
CA HIS A 91 13.60 -16.57 -12.07
C HIS A 91 12.94 -15.19 -12.16
N GLU A 92 13.69 -14.11 -11.97
CA GLU A 92 13.16 -12.74 -12.01
C GLU A 92 12.65 -12.39 -13.40
N ILE A 93 13.46 -12.60 -14.45
CA ILE A 93 13.01 -12.41 -15.84
C ILE A 93 11.78 -13.26 -16.15
N SER A 94 11.75 -14.52 -15.67
CA SER A 94 10.63 -15.43 -15.92
C SER A 94 9.34 -14.96 -15.23
N LYS A 95 9.43 -14.45 -14.00
CA LYS A 95 8.29 -13.87 -13.27
C LYS A 95 7.80 -12.60 -13.95
N THR A 96 8.69 -11.65 -14.24
CA THR A 96 8.30 -10.38 -14.90
C THR A 96 7.68 -10.63 -16.28
N LEU A 97 8.25 -11.56 -17.06
CA LEU A 97 7.66 -11.96 -18.35
C LEU A 97 6.30 -12.64 -18.15
N GLY A 98 6.13 -13.46 -17.11
CA GLY A 98 4.85 -14.09 -16.78
C GLY A 98 3.76 -13.07 -16.43
N GLU A 99 4.09 -12.05 -15.64
CA GLU A 99 3.18 -10.93 -15.31
C GLU A 99 2.78 -10.14 -16.56
N LEU A 100 3.73 -9.92 -17.46
CA LEU A 100 3.48 -9.24 -18.72
C LEU A 100 2.62 -10.06 -19.67
N CYS A 101 2.89 -11.37 -19.79
CA CYS A 101 2.05 -12.30 -20.55
C CYS A 101 0.61 -12.27 -20.05
N ASP A 102 0.41 -12.29 -18.73
CA ASP A 102 -0.93 -12.20 -18.16
C ASP A 102 -1.61 -10.86 -18.48
N SER A 103 -0.88 -9.75 -18.37
CA SER A 103 -1.38 -8.41 -18.73
C SER A 103 -1.75 -8.29 -20.22
N LEU A 104 -1.05 -9.02 -21.10
CA LEU A 104 -1.32 -9.11 -22.54
C LEU A 104 -2.42 -10.13 -22.90
N GLY A 105 -2.94 -10.89 -21.93
CA GLY A 105 -3.92 -11.95 -22.14
C GLY A 105 -3.35 -13.27 -22.66
N TYR A 106 -2.02 -13.43 -22.67
CA TYR A 106 -1.31 -14.66 -23.02
C TYR A 106 -1.30 -15.64 -21.84
N ARG A 107 -2.49 -16.09 -21.46
CA ARG A 107 -2.73 -16.90 -20.25
C ARG A 107 -1.91 -18.19 -20.21
N GLU A 108 -1.82 -18.94 -21.31
CA GLU A 108 -1.10 -20.22 -21.36
C GLU A 108 0.41 -20.03 -21.14
N ASP A 109 0.98 -18.97 -21.75
CA ASP A 109 2.38 -18.62 -21.59
C ASP A 109 2.70 -18.18 -20.15
N ALA A 110 1.81 -17.38 -19.56
CA ALA A 110 1.94 -16.96 -18.16
C ALA A 110 1.92 -18.17 -17.20
N ILE A 111 0.98 -19.10 -17.38
CA ILE A 111 0.90 -20.34 -16.59
C ILE A 111 2.18 -21.16 -16.75
N ALA A 112 2.69 -21.33 -17.98
CA ALA A 112 3.91 -22.07 -18.24
C ALA A 112 5.13 -21.44 -17.54
N LEU A 113 5.26 -20.11 -17.60
CA LEU A 113 6.32 -19.35 -16.96
C LEU A 113 6.30 -19.48 -15.43
N PHE A 114 5.16 -19.24 -14.79
CA PHE A 114 5.06 -19.37 -13.33
C PHE A 114 5.21 -20.81 -12.86
N SER A 115 4.70 -21.78 -13.61
CA SER A 115 4.91 -23.20 -13.30
C SER A 115 6.38 -23.61 -13.40
N GLU A 116 7.12 -23.07 -14.38
CA GLU A 116 8.56 -23.27 -14.48
C GLU A 116 9.29 -22.70 -13.27
N VAL A 117 8.96 -21.46 -12.86
CA VAL A 117 9.55 -20.84 -11.67
C VAL A 117 9.30 -21.70 -10.43
N LEU A 118 8.07 -22.16 -10.21
CA LEU A 118 7.72 -23.01 -9.07
C LEU A 118 8.35 -24.41 -9.13
N SER A 119 8.69 -24.92 -10.31
CA SER A 119 9.43 -26.18 -10.42
C SER A 119 10.87 -26.07 -9.90
N LYS A 120 11.46 -24.87 -9.97
CA LYS A 120 12.84 -24.56 -9.54
C LYS A 120 12.88 -23.98 -8.13
N SER A 121 11.91 -23.15 -7.78
CA SER A 121 11.73 -22.50 -6.48
C SER A 121 10.30 -22.73 -5.97
N PRO A 122 10.02 -23.92 -5.40
CA PRO A 122 8.66 -24.30 -4.98
C PRO A 122 8.04 -23.42 -3.87
N ASP A 123 8.87 -22.67 -3.16
CA ASP A 123 8.48 -21.76 -2.07
C ASP A 123 8.32 -20.30 -2.51
N ASP A 124 8.43 -19.99 -3.81
CA ASP A 124 8.25 -18.64 -4.33
C ASP A 124 6.78 -18.20 -4.23
N ILE A 125 6.52 -17.32 -3.24
CA ILE A 125 5.18 -16.82 -2.91
C ILE A 125 4.60 -15.99 -4.06
N VAL A 126 5.43 -15.22 -4.78
CA VAL A 126 4.98 -14.33 -5.85
C VAL A 126 4.52 -15.16 -7.04
N ALA A 127 5.33 -16.12 -7.49
CA ALA A 127 4.98 -17.00 -8.60
C ALA A 127 3.73 -17.84 -8.29
N ALA A 128 3.63 -18.39 -7.07
CA ALA A 128 2.45 -19.12 -6.62
C ALA A 128 1.20 -18.24 -6.57
N GLY A 129 1.34 -17.01 -6.07
CA GLY A 129 0.25 -16.04 -6.01
C GLY A 129 -0.27 -15.66 -7.39
N SER A 130 0.63 -15.35 -8.32
CA SER A 130 0.27 -15.03 -9.71
C SER A 130 -0.40 -16.21 -10.41
N LEU A 131 0.15 -17.42 -10.27
CA LEU A 131 -0.43 -18.63 -10.85
C LEU A 131 -1.83 -18.93 -10.27
N ALA A 132 -1.99 -18.85 -8.95
CA ALA A 132 -3.27 -19.08 -8.29
C ALA A 132 -4.32 -18.03 -8.67
N ARG A 133 -3.91 -16.76 -8.84
CA ARG A 133 -4.80 -15.70 -9.34
C ARG A 133 -5.28 -16.01 -10.75
N ILE A 134 -4.38 -16.37 -11.67
CA ILE A 134 -4.74 -16.74 -13.06
C ILE A 134 -5.77 -17.90 -13.08
N TYR A 135 -5.63 -18.90 -12.22
CA TYR A 135 -6.61 -19.98 -12.09
C TYR A 135 -7.95 -19.49 -11.51
N SER A 136 -7.93 -18.62 -10.49
CA SER A 136 -9.15 -18.07 -9.90
C SER A 136 -9.92 -17.14 -10.86
N ASP A 137 -9.22 -16.34 -11.65
CA ASP A 137 -9.80 -15.51 -12.72
C ASP A 137 -10.56 -16.38 -13.74
N ALA A 138 -10.08 -17.60 -13.98
CA ALA A 138 -10.74 -18.58 -14.83
C ALA A 138 -11.85 -19.40 -14.13
N GLY A 139 -12.11 -19.15 -12.85
CA GLY A 139 -13.06 -19.93 -12.04
C GLY A 139 -12.54 -21.31 -11.61
N GLU A 140 -11.28 -21.62 -11.86
CA GLU A 140 -10.62 -22.89 -11.52
C GLU A 140 -10.15 -22.90 -10.05
N PHE A 141 -11.06 -22.60 -9.12
CA PHE A 141 -10.73 -22.37 -7.72
C PHE A 141 -10.07 -23.56 -7.01
N GLN A 142 -10.36 -24.80 -7.45
CA GLN A 142 -9.71 -25.99 -6.87
C GLN A 142 -8.25 -26.11 -7.29
N THR A 143 -7.93 -25.75 -8.53
CA THR A 143 -6.54 -25.70 -9.01
C THR A 143 -5.78 -24.61 -8.26
N ALA A 144 -6.37 -23.42 -8.15
CA ALA A 144 -5.81 -22.32 -7.35
C ALA A 144 -5.59 -22.72 -5.88
N PHE A 145 -6.53 -23.48 -5.29
CA PHE A 145 -6.41 -23.97 -3.92
C PHE A 145 -5.22 -24.92 -3.79
N GLY A 146 -5.02 -25.83 -4.74
CA GLY A 146 -3.88 -26.73 -4.77
C GLY A 146 -2.53 -26.00 -4.75
N VAL A 147 -2.39 -24.94 -5.56
CA VAL A 147 -1.18 -24.09 -5.60
C VAL A 147 -0.87 -23.51 -4.21
N TRP A 148 -1.87 -22.90 -3.57
CA TRP A 148 -1.70 -22.35 -2.22
C TRP A 148 -1.48 -23.43 -1.16
N ASP A 149 -2.17 -24.57 -1.26
CA ASP A 149 -2.06 -25.68 -0.31
C ASP A 149 -0.66 -26.29 -0.30
N ASP A 150 -0.02 -26.40 -1.46
CA ASP A 150 1.35 -26.87 -1.57
C ASP A 150 2.34 -25.82 -1.04
N LEU A 151 2.13 -24.54 -1.34
CA LEU A 151 2.97 -23.45 -0.84
C LEU A 151 2.97 -23.37 0.70
N VAL A 152 1.80 -23.46 1.35
CA VAL A 152 1.72 -23.43 2.82
C VAL A 152 2.35 -24.66 3.48
N LYS A 153 2.35 -25.83 2.83
CA LYS A 153 3.01 -27.04 3.35
C LYS A 153 4.54 -26.92 3.32
N LEU A 154 5.08 -26.18 2.36
CA LEU A 154 6.50 -25.87 2.24
C LEU A 154 6.91 -24.79 3.26
N ASN A 155 6.05 -23.80 3.44
CA ASN A 155 6.29 -22.62 4.29
C ASN A 155 5.72 -22.77 5.72
N ARG A 156 5.99 -23.89 6.41
CA ARG A 156 5.31 -24.22 7.68
C ARG A 156 5.53 -23.22 8.82
N SER A 157 6.61 -22.45 8.78
CA SER A 157 6.94 -21.43 9.78
C SER A 157 6.55 -20.02 9.36
N ASN A 158 6.09 -19.82 8.12
CA ASN A 158 5.75 -18.52 7.58
C ASN A 158 4.22 -18.41 7.42
N PRO A 159 3.55 -17.50 8.15
CA PRO A 159 2.10 -17.34 8.06
C PRO A 159 1.65 -16.61 6.78
N THR A 160 2.54 -15.88 6.09
CA THR A 160 2.22 -15.02 4.95
C THR A 160 1.45 -15.73 3.82
N PRO A 161 1.85 -16.93 3.35
CA PRO A 161 1.11 -17.65 2.31
C PRO A 161 -0.36 -17.95 2.68
N TYR A 162 -0.67 -18.17 3.96
CA TYR A 162 -2.05 -18.39 4.39
C TYR A 162 -2.91 -17.15 4.22
N PHE A 163 -2.36 -15.97 4.55
CA PHE A 163 -3.08 -14.70 4.44
C PHE A 163 -3.27 -14.26 2.99
N TYR A 164 -2.27 -14.47 2.13
CA TYR A 164 -2.42 -14.22 0.70
C TYR A 164 -3.44 -15.16 0.04
N ALA A 165 -3.43 -16.45 0.39
CA ALA A 165 -4.46 -17.38 -0.06
C ALA A 165 -5.86 -16.94 0.39
N ALA A 166 -6.00 -16.59 1.67
CA ALA A 166 -7.27 -16.14 2.24
C ALA A 166 -7.78 -14.85 1.57
N SER A 167 -6.92 -13.85 1.41
CA SER A 167 -7.24 -12.58 0.76
C SER A 167 -7.67 -12.79 -0.70
N MET A 168 -6.95 -13.64 -1.44
CA MET A 168 -7.29 -13.98 -2.82
C MET A 168 -8.66 -14.64 -2.92
N PHE A 169 -8.92 -15.71 -2.15
CA PHE A 169 -10.23 -16.38 -2.21
C PHE A 169 -11.37 -15.49 -1.72
N ALA A 170 -11.12 -14.66 -0.71
CA ALA A 170 -12.08 -13.66 -0.24
C ALA A 170 -12.45 -12.65 -1.33
N HIS A 171 -11.49 -12.19 -2.14
CA HIS A 171 -11.73 -11.32 -3.28
C HIS A 171 -12.69 -11.96 -4.30
N PHE A 172 -12.50 -13.24 -4.62
CA PHE A 172 -13.41 -14.00 -5.49
C PHE A 172 -14.71 -14.47 -4.79
N LYS A 173 -15.02 -13.94 -3.60
CA LYS A 173 -16.20 -14.31 -2.78
C LYS A 173 -16.26 -15.79 -2.43
N ARG A 174 -15.12 -16.49 -2.46
CA ARG A 174 -14.94 -17.88 -2.02
C ARG A 174 -14.55 -17.92 -0.55
N ASN A 175 -15.45 -17.39 0.27
CA ASN A 175 -15.29 -17.30 1.72
C ASN A 175 -15.08 -18.67 2.37
N ASP A 176 -15.63 -19.74 1.79
CA ASP A 176 -15.41 -21.13 2.21
C ASP A 176 -13.93 -21.54 2.11
N LEU A 177 -13.26 -21.19 1.00
CA LEU A 177 -11.85 -21.48 0.78
C LEU A 177 -10.95 -20.56 1.61
N ALA A 178 -11.30 -19.28 1.69
CA ALA A 178 -10.56 -18.32 2.51
C ALA A 178 -10.57 -18.71 4.00
N GLU A 179 -11.74 -19.07 4.52
CA GLU A 179 -11.90 -19.56 5.90
C GLU A 179 -11.09 -20.82 6.18
N SER A 180 -11.00 -21.74 5.21
CA SER A 180 -10.17 -22.96 5.33
C SER A 180 -8.69 -22.63 5.59
N PHE A 181 -8.12 -21.67 4.84
CA PHE A 181 -6.74 -21.24 5.07
C PHE A 181 -6.57 -20.52 6.41
N LEU A 182 -7.50 -19.64 6.79
CA LEU A 182 -7.41 -18.91 8.06
C LEU A 182 -7.53 -19.83 9.28
N LEU A 183 -8.40 -20.84 9.25
CA LEU A 183 -8.50 -21.83 10.33
C LEU A 183 -7.23 -22.66 10.46
N ARG A 184 -6.59 -22.99 9.34
CA ARG A 184 -5.28 -23.65 9.36
C ARG A 184 -4.18 -22.72 9.90
N ALA A 185 -4.22 -21.44 9.54
CA ALA A 185 -3.30 -20.43 10.05
C ALA A 185 -3.45 -20.26 11.56
N GLU A 186 -4.69 -20.11 12.07
CA GLU A 186 -4.99 -20.01 13.50
C GLU A 186 -4.48 -21.22 14.29
N LYS A 187 -4.65 -22.43 13.74
CA LYS A 187 -4.14 -23.66 14.37
C LYS A 187 -2.60 -23.73 14.36
N THR A 188 -1.96 -23.24 13.30
CA THR A 188 -0.51 -23.33 13.12
C THR A 188 0.22 -22.21 13.86
N PHE A 189 -0.41 -21.04 13.98
CA PHE A 189 0.12 -19.82 14.57
C PHE A 189 -0.89 -19.25 15.59
N PRO A 190 -1.10 -19.93 16.74
CA PRO A 190 -2.15 -19.56 17.70
C PRO A 190 -1.98 -18.18 18.33
N ASP A 191 -0.74 -17.66 18.38
CA ASP A 191 -0.42 -16.34 18.94
C ASP A 191 -0.52 -15.21 17.89
N HIS A 192 -0.80 -15.54 16.63
CA HIS A 192 -0.88 -14.55 15.56
C HIS A 192 -2.26 -13.86 15.56
N ALA A 193 -2.29 -12.53 15.56
CA ALA A 193 -3.54 -11.76 15.66
C ALA A 193 -4.37 -11.69 14.35
N CYS A 194 -3.73 -11.86 13.19
CA CYS A 194 -4.37 -11.79 11.88
C CYS A 194 -5.47 -12.85 11.61
N PRO A 195 -5.27 -14.17 11.83
CA PRO A 195 -6.30 -15.17 11.58
C PRO A 195 -7.67 -14.88 12.24
N PRO A 196 -7.76 -14.63 13.56
CA PRO A 196 -9.07 -14.36 14.18
C PRO A 196 -9.70 -13.06 13.67
N TYR A 197 -8.90 -12.05 13.35
CA TYR A 197 -9.38 -10.79 12.75
C TYR A 197 -10.03 -11.01 11.38
N LEU A 198 -9.35 -11.71 10.47
CA LEU A 198 -9.88 -12.01 9.14
C LEU A 198 -11.03 -13.02 9.17
N LEU A 199 -11.05 -13.95 10.15
CA LEU A 199 -12.20 -14.83 10.38
C LEU A 199 -13.44 -14.05 10.83
N ALA A 200 -13.26 -13.04 11.69
CA ALA A 200 -14.35 -12.15 12.10
C ALA A 200 -14.91 -11.37 10.89
N ALA A 201 -14.03 -10.93 9.99
CA ALA A 201 -14.39 -10.29 8.72
C ALA A 201 -15.24 -11.21 7.84
N ILE A 202 -14.78 -12.44 7.58
CA ILE A 202 -15.48 -13.37 6.69
C ILE A 202 -16.82 -13.81 7.28
N ARG A 203 -16.87 -14.06 8.59
CA ARG A 203 -18.06 -14.56 9.29
C ARG A 203 -19.04 -13.46 9.70
N GLN A 204 -18.63 -12.19 9.62
CA GLN A 204 -19.36 -11.04 10.17
C GLN A 204 -19.81 -11.28 11.62
N LYS A 205 -18.90 -11.85 12.43
CA LYS A 205 -19.19 -12.26 13.81
C LYS A 205 -18.04 -11.87 14.73
N ASN A 206 -18.38 -11.27 15.87
CA ASN A 206 -17.42 -10.73 16.83
C ASN A 206 -16.43 -9.77 16.14
N VAL A 207 -16.93 -8.91 15.26
CA VAL A 207 -16.13 -7.93 14.53
C VAL A 207 -15.46 -7.02 15.56
N PRO A 208 -14.11 -6.96 15.60
CA PRO A 208 -13.41 -6.11 16.56
C PRO A 208 -13.62 -4.64 16.23
N SER A 209 -13.40 -3.77 17.22
CA SER A 209 -13.54 -2.31 17.07
C SER A 209 -12.40 -1.68 16.27
N HIS A 210 -11.26 -2.34 16.12
CA HIS A 210 -10.17 -1.89 15.26
C HIS A 210 -9.31 -3.09 14.85
N ALA A 211 -8.49 -2.88 13.81
CA ALA A 211 -7.50 -3.84 13.40
C ALA A 211 -6.44 -4.05 14.50
N PRO A 212 -5.90 -5.26 14.68
CA PRO A 212 -4.78 -5.47 15.58
C PRO A 212 -3.56 -4.65 15.14
N ILE A 213 -2.89 -4.00 16.09
CA ILE A 213 -1.74 -3.13 15.80
C ILE A 213 -0.65 -3.89 15.03
N ASP A 214 -0.30 -5.10 15.49
CA ASP A 214 0.75 -5.91 14.84
C ASP A 214 0.34 -6.38 13.44
N TYR A 215 -0.95 -6.55 13.16
CA TYR A 215 -1.44 -6.84 11.82
C TYR A 215 -1.19 -5.65 10.88
N VAL A 216 -1.59 -4.44 11.30
CA VAL A 216 -1.41 -3.22 10.50
C VAL A 216 0.08 -2.91 10.31
N ARG A 217 0.88 -3.00 11.38
CA ARG A 217 2.33 -2.74 11.33
C ARG A 217 3.03 -3.69 10.38
N THR A 218 2.83 -5.01 10.53
CA THR A 218 3.48 -6.01 9.68
C THR A 218 3.07 -5.85 8.22
N LEU A 219 1.81 -5.53 7.95
CA LEU A 219 1.31 -5.29 6.59
C LEU A 219 2.06 -4.14 5.92
N PHE A 220 2.20 -3.01 6.61
CA PHE A 220 2.84 -1.83 6.05
C PHE A 220 4.37 -1.90 6.05
N ASP A 221 4.99 -2.56 7.02
CA ASP A 221 6.44 -2.84 6.98
C ASP A 221 6.81 -3.62 5.70
N GLN A 222 6.01 -4.63 5.33
CA GLN A 222 6.22 -5.41 4.11
C GLN A 222 5.94 -4.62 2.82
N PHE A 223 5.06 -3.62 2.87
CA PHE A 223 4.70 -2.84 1.69
C PHE A 223 5.58 -1.60 1.47
N ALA A 224 6.28 -1.11 2.48
CA ALA A 224 6.94 0.19 2.47
C ALA A 224 7.82 0.45 1.23
N GLY A 225 8.64 -0.53 0.83
CA GLY A 225 9.56 -0.37 -0.31
C GLY A 225 8.90 -0.17 -1.67
N ASP A 226 7.63 -0.61 -1.82
CA ASP A 226 6.88 -0.61 -3.08
C ASP A 226 5.56 0.17 -3.00
N TYR A 227 5.30 0.81 -1.85
CA TYR A 227 4.00 1.34 -1.49
C TYR A 227 3.50 2.40 -2.48
N ASP A 228 4.32 3.43 -2.74
CA ASP A 228 4.02 4.51 -3.68
C ASP A 228 3.71 4.01 -5.09
N ARG A 229 4.50 3.06 -5.58
CA ARG A 229 4.32 2.45 -6.90
C ARG A 229 2.96 1.76 -6.97
N LYS A 230 2.62 0.99 -5.93
CA LYS A 230 1.31 0.32 -5.82
C LYS A 230 0.16 1.32 -5.76
N LEU A 231 0.28 2.39 -4.98
CA LEU A 231 -0.75 3.43 -4.93
C LEU A 231 -0.96 4.12 -6.29
N LYS A 232 0.11 4.37 -7.05
CA LYS A 232 0.02 4.90 -8.41
C LYS A 232 -0.72 3.94 -9.35
N LEU A 233 -0.42 2.64 -9.27
CA LEU A 233 -1.13 1.61 -10.05
C LEU A 233 -2.61 1.49 -9.68
N LEU A 234 -2.95 1.74 -8.42
CA LEU A 234 -4.33 1.81 -7.93
C LEU A 234 -5.00 3.15 -8.25
N GLU A 235 -4.34 4.09 -8.93
CA GLU A 235 -4.85 5.44 -9.16
C GLU A 235 -5.36 6.10 -7.86
N ASN A 236 -4.65 5.91 -6.74
CA ASN A 236 -5.04 6.45 -5.45
C ASN A 236 -4.97 7.98 -5.46
N LYS A 237 -6.04 8.62 -5.01
CA LYS A 237 -6.27 10.09 -5.01
C LYS A 237 -6.30 10.70 -3.61
N GLY A 238 -5.92 9.94 -2.58
CA GLY A 238 -6.00 10.37 -1.18
C GLY A 238 -5.36 11.75 -0.95
N PRO A 239 -4.10 11.98 -1.38
CA PRO A 239 -3.43 13.27 -1.24
C PRO A 239 -4.17 14.43 -1.94
N GLU A 240 -4.64 14.23 -3.18
CA GLU A 240 -5.36 15.25 -3.97
C GLU A 240 -6.74 15.58 -3.38
N LEU A 241 -7.43 14.57 -2.84
CA LEU A 241 -8.72 14.77 -2.17
C LEU A 241 -8.56 15.59 -0.89
N VAL A 242 -7.49 15.35 -0.13
CA VAL A 242 -7.14 16.15 1.04
C VAL A 242 -6.84 17.59 0.65
N ASP A 243 -5.99 17.82 -0.36
CA ASP A 243 -5.67 19.17 -0.86
C ASP A 243 -6.93 19.96 -1.25
N GLY A 244 -7.79 19.33 -2.06
CA GLY A 244 -9.05 19.95 -2.47
C GLY A 244 -9.96 20.29 -1.29
N MET A 245 -9.94 19.47 -0.22
CA MET A 245 -10.71 19.75 0.98
C MET A 245 -10.13 20.92 1.80
N ILE A 246 -8.80 20.98 1.97
CA ILE A 246 -8.08 22.09 2.62
C ILE A 246 -8.47 23.42 1.95
N GLN A 247 -8.44 23.45 0.62
CA GLN A 247 -8.78 24.65 -0.14
C GLN A 247 -10.26 25.04 0.00
N ARG A 248 -11.18 24.06 0.02
CA ARG A 248 -12.63 24.31 0.18
C ARG A 248 -12.98 24.92 1.54
N ILE A 249 -12.32 24.50 2.61
CA ILE A 249 -12.51 25.09 3.94
C ILE A 249 -11.74 26.41 4.14
N GLY A 250 -11.12 26.95 3.08
CA GLY A 250 -10.49 28.27 3.09
C GLY A 250 -9.12 28.34 3.75
N ILE A 251 -8.41 27.21 3.85
CA ILE A 251 -7.02 27.19 4.30
C ILE A 251 -6.11 27.47 3.09
N HIS A 252 -5.19 28.41 3.26
CA HIS A 252 -4.26 28.87 2.23
C HIS A 252 -2.81 28.72 2.70
N GLU A 253 -1.83 28.80 1.80
CA GLU A 253 -0.41 28.61 2.17
C GLU A 253 0.07 29.64 3.21
N GLU A 254 -0.53 30.84 3.20
CA GLU A 254 -0.29 31.90 4.17
C GLU A 254 -0.81 31.58 5.57
N SER A 255 -1.68 30.57 5.73
CA SER A 255 -2.22 30.16 7.03
C SER A 255 -1.14 29.64 7.98
N ARG A 256 -0.05 29.06 7.46
CA ARG A 256 1.15 28.69 8.24
C ARG A 256 0.80 27.89 9.52
N LEU A 257 0.17 26.74 9.35
CA LEU A 257 -0.44 25.95 10.42
C LEU A 257 0.53 24.97 11.10
N ALA A 258 0.24 24.60 12.35
CA ALA A 258 0.77 23.38 12.95
C ALA A 258 -0.09 22.19 12.48
N ILE A 259 0.48 21.32 11.64
CA ILE A 259 -0.23 20.23 10.98
C ILE A 259 0.24 18.87 11.52
N LEU A 260 -0.73 18.00 11.83
CA LEU A 260 -0.52 16.58 12.09
C LEU A 260 -0.98 15.76 10.89
N ASP A 261 -0.06 15.01 10.28
CA ASP A 261 -0.35 13.96 9.31
C ASP A 261 -0.43 12.62 10.06
N ALA A 262 -1.64 12.23 10.44
CA ALA A 262 -1.92 11.08 11.29
C ALA A 262 -2.12 9.83 10.43
N GLY A 263 -1.17 8.89 10.53
CA GLY A 263 -1.00 7.78 9.60
C GLY A 263 -0.30 8.23 8.32
N CYS A 264 0.84 8.93 8.46
CA CYS A 264 1.51 9.60 7.35
C CYS A 264 2.07 8.63 6.29
N GLY A 265 2.21 7.34 6.62
CA GLY A 265 2.75 6.32 5.73
C GLY A 265 4.13 6.71 5.20
N THR A 266 4.32 6.59 3.89
CA THR A 266 5.55 7.05 3.23
C THR A 266 5.65 8.57 3.14
N GLY A 267 4.61 9.32 3.47
CA GLY A 267 4.64 10.78 3.50
C GLY A 267 4.22 11.48 2.21
N LEU A 268 3.41 10.80 1.39
CA LEU A 268 2.79 11.39 0.19
C LEU A 268 1.98 12.64 0.53
N CYS A 269 1.09 12.56 1.53
CA CYS A 269 0.32 13.71 1.99
C CYS A 269 1.22 14.84 2.51
N GLY A 270 2.29 14.52 3.24
CA GLY A 270 3.20 15.54 3.76
C GLY A 270 3.80 16.47 2.70
N THR A 271 4.01 15.99 1.47
CA THR A 271 4.49 16.85 0.36
C THR A 271 3.46 17.92 -0.02
N ILE A 272 2.18 17.55 -0.04
CA ILE A 272 1.05 18.43 -0.31
C ILE A 272 0.77 19.36 0.88
N LEU A 273 0.98 18.89 2.10
CA LEU A 273 0.71 19.66 3.32
C LEU A 273 1.79 20.70 3.61
N SER A 274 3.03 20.47 3.14
CA SER A 274 4.19 21.32 3.44
C SER A 274 4.02 22.82 3.09
N PRO A 275 3.32 23.24 2.03
CA PRO A 275 3.08 24.66 1.73
C PRO A 275 2.18 25.36 2.75
N TYR A 276 1.24 24.62 3.36
CA TYR A 276 0.31 25.11 4.38
C TYR A 276 0.93 25.15 5.79
N ALA A 277 1.99 24.36 6.02
CA ALA A 277 2.57 24.16 7.34
C ALA A 277 3.58 25.26 7.75
N ALA A 278 3.43 25.76 8.98
CA ALA A 278 4.56 26.29 9.75
C ALA A 278 5.35 25.16 10.43
N SER A 279 4.66 24.09 10.83
CA SER A 279 5.27 22.85 11.31
C SER A 279 4.43 21.65 10.88
N LEU A 280 5.09 20.58 10.47
CA LEU A 280 4.46 19.35 10.01
C LEU A 280 5.00 18.16 10.82
N THR A 281 4.11 17.49 11.55
CA THR A 281 4.42 16.26 12.29
C THR A 281 3.77 15.07 11.61
N GLY A 282 4.55 14.03 11.31
CA GLY A 282 4.06 12.76 10.78
C GLY A 282 4.03 11.69 11.88
N VAL A 283 2.94 10.95 11.97
CA VAL A 283 2.81 9.80 12.89
C VAL A 283 2.43 8.56 12.11
N ASP A 284 3.13 7.46 12.30
CA ASP A 284 2.77 6.16 11.73
C ASP A 284 3.21 5.01 12.65
N LEU A 285 2.58 3.84 12.48
CA LEU A 285 2.90 2.63 13.22
C LEU A 285 4.12 1.89 12.68
N SER A 286 4.41 2.05 11.38
CA SER A 286 5.45 1.32 10.65
C SER A 286 6.75 2.10 10.61
N THR A 287 7.82 1.52 11.16
CA THR A 287 9.15 2.13 11.10
C THR A 287 9.66 2.23 9.66
N GLU A 288 9.37 1.22 8.83
CA GLU A 288 9.77 1.18 7.42
C GLU A 288 9.07 2.27 6.60
N MET A 289 7.78 2.51 6.84
CA MET A 289 7.06 3.64 6.23
C MET A 289 7.67 4.98 6.63
N LEU A 290 7.99 5.14 7.91
CA LEU A 290 8.58 6.37 8.44
C LEU A 290 9.99 6.64 7.90
N GLU A 291 10.76 5.60 7.55
CA GLU A 291 12.05 5.78 6.86
C GLU A 291 11.85 6.40 5.47
N GLN A 292 10.84 5.95 4.73
CA GLN A 292 10.46 6.57 3.45
C GLN A 292 9.96 8.02 3.65
N ALA A 293 9.20 8.29 4.72
CA ALA A 293 8.74 9.64 5.05
C ALA A 293 9.90 10.59 5.39
N ARG A 294 10.88 10.13 6.16
CA ARG A 294 12.11 10.90 6.46
C ARG A 294 12.87 11.25 5.19
N ALA A 295 12.98 10.32 4.24
CA ALA A 295 13.71 10.53 2.99
C ALA A 295 13.08 11.63 2.10
N ARG A 296 11.79 11.92 2.25
CA ARG A 296 11.11 13.03 1.53
C ARG A 296 11.46 14.41 2.06
N GLY A 297 11.87 14.52 3.33
CA GLY A 297 12.34 15.78 3.92
C GLY A 297 11.25 16.86 4.10
N CYS A 298 9.97 16.50 4.09
CA CYS A 298 8.85 17.45 4.27
C CYS A 298 8.40 17.62 5.74
N TYR A 299 8.74 16.70 6.64
CA TYR A 299 8.33 16.72 8.04
C TYR A 299 9.36 17.41 8.95
N ASN A 300 8.88 18.19 9.92
CA ASN A 300 9.70 18.72 11.01
C ASN A 300 9.95 17.66 12.08
N ASP A 301 8.94 16.84 12.38
CA ASP A 301 8.98 15.76 13.36
C ASP A 301 8.32 14.50 12.80
N ILE A 302 8.89 13.34 13.11
CA ILE A 302 8.35 12.04 12.74
C ILE A 302 8.32 11.15 13.97
N VAL A 303 7.15 10.60 14.29
CA VAL A 303 6.89 9.81 15.49
C VAL A 303 6.39 8.43 15.10
N CYS A 304 7.00 7.39 15.67
CA CYS A 304 6.51 6.02 15.56
C CYS A 304 5.59 5.72 16.73
N ASP A 305 4.28 5.82 16.53
CA ASP A 305 3.28 5.60 17.59
C ASP A 305 1.92 5.18 17.00
N ASP A 306 1.08 4.62 17.85
CA ASP A 306 -0.32 4.31 17.54
C ASP A 306 -1.21 5.55 17.73
N LEU A 307 -2.12 5.83 16.81
CA LEU A 307 -2.97 7.04 16.88
C LEU A 307 -3.88 7.09 18.11
N ILE A 308 -4.29 5.95 18.67
CA ILE A 308 -5.07 5.88 19.91
C ILE A 308 -4.19 6.29 21.11
N HIS A 309 -2.90 5.93 21.09
CA HIS A 309 -1.95 6.24 22.17
C HIS A 309 -1.26 7.60 22.02
N PHE A 310 -1.13 8.11 20.80
CA PHE A 310 -0.39 9.32 20.48
C PHE A 310 -0.84 10.55 21.27
N SER A 311 -2.14 10.70 21.54
CA SER A 311 -2.65 11.84 22.32
C SER A 311 -2.18 11.86 23.77
N GLY A 312 -1.79 10.71 24.33
CA GLY A 312 -1.20 10.62 25.66
C GLY A 312 0.31 10.87 25.67
N SER A 313 0.97 10.85 24.52
CA SER A 313 2.43 10.98 24.38
C SER A 313 2.88 12.36 23.90
N THR A 314 1.95 13.24 23.52
CA THR A 314 2.24 14.61 23.05
C THR A 314 1.52 15.69 23.86
N GLU A 315 2.21 16.80 24.11
CA GLU A 315 1.62 18.05 24.61
C GLU A 315 1.37 19.07 23.47
N LYS A 316 1.72 18.71 22.23
CA LYS A 316 1.54 19.59 21.07
C LYS A 316 0.07 19.68 20.68
N LEU A 317 -0.36 20.89 20.36
CA LEU A 317 -1.65 21.17 19.73
C LEU A 317 -1.44 21.47 18.24
N PHE A 318 -2.39 21.03 17.42
CA PHE A 318 -2.36 21.17 15.97
C PHE A 318 -3.57 21.97 15.49
N ASP A 319 -3.35 22.88 14.54
CA ASP A 319 -4.43 23.64 13.90
C ASP A 319 -5.15 22.80 12.83
N LEU A 320 -4.48 21.77 12.30
CA LEU A 320 -5.02 20.88 11.30
C LEU A 320 -4.53 19.44 11.52
N VAL A 321 -5.46 18.50 11.56
CA VAL A 321 -5.18 17.06 11.64
C VAL A 321 -5.71 16.38 10.36
N ILE A 322 -4.85 15.61 9.69
CA ILE A 322 -5.16 14.92 8.44
C ILE A 322 -5.11 13.41 8.65
N LEU A 323 -6.10 12.68 8.13
CA LEU A 323 -6.06 11.22 8.01
C LEU A 323 -6.44 10.79 6.59
N SER A 324 -5.48 10.31 5.80
CA SER A 324 -5.74 9.89 4.43
C SER A 324 -5.58 8.37 4.29
N ASP A 325 -6.67 7.65 4.03
CA ASP A 325 -6.73 6.18 3.91
C ASP A 325 -6.27 5.41 5.16
N VAL A 326 -6.56 5.98 6.35
CA VAL A 326 -6.15 5.43 7.67
C VAL A 326 -7.33 4.86 8.44
N LEU A 327 -8.49 5.54 8.37
CA LEU A 327 -9.69 5.14 9.13
C LEU A 327 -10.28 3.81 8.69
N VAL A 328 -9.82 3.24 7.57
CA VAL A 328 -10.15 1.89 7.10
C VAL A 328 -9.63 0.78 8.03
N TYR A 329 -8.84 1.10 9.06
CA TYR A 329 -8.38 0.14 10.08
C TYR A 329 -9.08 0.29 11.44
N PHE A 330 -10.06 1.18 11.54
CA PHE A 330 -10.86 1.41 12.74
C PHE A 330 -12.31 1.15 12.40
N GLY A 331 -12.98 0.29 13.16
CA GLY A 331 -14.45 0.16 13.10
C GLY A 331 -15.12 1.16 14.03
N ASP A 332 -14.66 1.18 15.29
CA ASP A 332 -15.07 2.19 16.25
C ASP A 332 -14.25 3.47 16.09
N LEU A 333 -14.80 4.43 15.36
CA LEU A 333 -14.17 5.72 15.09
C LEU A 333 -14.10 6.63 16.32
N SER A 334 -14.93 6.40 17.34
CA SER A 334 -14.99 7.27 18.53
C SER A 334 -13.67 7.32 19.29
N VAL A 335 -12.94 6.19 19.31
CA VAL A 335 -11.66 6.06 20.04
C VAL A 335 -10.57 6.90 19.38
N VAL A 336 -10.44 6.82 18.06
CA VAL A 336 -9.43 7.59 17.31
C VAL A 336 -9.80 9.08 17.26
N PHE A 337 -11.07 9.43 17.05
CA PHE A 337 -11.52 10.81 17.09
C PHE A 337 -11.31 11.44 18.48
N SER A 338 -11.64 10.75 19.57
CA SER A 338 -11.38 11.24 20.94
C SER A 338 -9.89 11.39 21.25
N SER A 339 -9.03 10.58 20.64
CA SER A 339 -7.57 10.77 20.74
C SER A 339 -7.17 12.07 20.04
N LEU A 340 -7.55 12.24 18.78
CA LEU A 340 -7.14 13.39 17.96
C LEU A 340 -7.76 14.71 18.41
N PHE A 341 -8.99 14.68 18.92
CA PHE A 341 -9.65 15.84 19.52
C PHE A 341 -8.79 16.49 20.61
N ARG A 342 -8.12 15.68 21.45
CA ARG A 342 -7.27 16.18 22.54
C ARG A 342 -6.00 16.89 22.06
N CYS A 343 -5.58 16.65 20.84
CA CYS A 343 -4.42 17.28 20.24
C CYS A 343 -4.81 18.44 19.30
N LEU A 344 -6.09 18.77 19.17
CA LEU A 344 -6.55 19.83 18.31
C LEU A 344 -6.54 21.17 19.04
N ALA A 345 -5.96 22.19 18.41
CA ALA A 345 -6.00 23.56 18.92
C ALA A 345 -7.42 24.12 18.86
N SER A 346 -7.69 25.15 19.67
CA SER A 346 -8.95 25.91 19.58
C SER A 346 -9.14 26.46 18.16
N GLY A 347 -10.28 26.18 17.53
CA GLY A 347 -10.55 26.54 16.14
C GLY A 347 -9.81 25.68 15.10
N GLY A 348 -9.16 24.60 15.53
CA GLY A 348 -8.50 23.65 14.64
C GLY A 348 -9.49 22.75 13.90
N HIS A 349 -9.00 22.15 12.82
CA HIS A 349 -9.80 21.33 11.91
C HIS A 349 -9.26 19.90 11.81
N ILE A 350 -10.16 18.97 11.53
CA ILE A 350 -9.82 17.61 11.13
C ILE A 350 -10.31 17.37 9.70
N ILE A 351 -9.46 16.80 8.86
CA ILE A 351 -9.83 16.35 7.51
C ILE A 351 -9.47 14.87 7.39
N PHE A 352 -10.42 14.07 6.91
CA PHE A 352 -10.16 12.65 6.72
C PHE A 352 -10.85 12.05 5.50
N THR A 353 -10.28 10.95 5.03
CA THR A 353 -10.90 10.06 4.04
C THR A 353 -11.21 8.70 4.65
N LEU A 354 -12.32 8.10 4.24
CA LEU A 354 -12.70 6.74 4.65
C LEU A 354 -13.63 6.08 3.63
N GLU A 355 -13.67 4.75 3.63
CA GLU A 355 -14.57 3.98 2.78
C GLU A 355 -16.01 3.97 3.32
N GLU A 356 -16.95 4.40 2.49
CA GLU A 356 -18.38 4.45 2.83
C GLU A 356 -19.09 3.13 2.45
N SER A 357 -20.16 2.83 3.18
CA SER A 357 -21.20 1.87 2.78
C SER A 357 -22.57 2.52 2.90
N ASP A 358 -23.40 2.43 1.85
CA ASP A 358 -24.77 3.00 1.87
C ASP A 358 -25.66 2.35 2.95
N SER A 359 -25.45 1.06 3.22
CA SER A 359 -26.14 0.36 4.29
C SER A 359 -25.24 -0.70 4.92
N ILE A 360 -25.45 -0.94 6.22
CA ILE A 360 -24.77 -1.98 6.99
C ILE A 360 -25.82 -2.65 7.86
N GLU A 361 -25.89 -3.98 7.80
CA GLU A 361 -26.89 -4.76 8.55
C GLU A 361 -26.62 -4.76 10.06
N SER A 362 -25.37 -4.51 10.47
CA SER A 362 -24.95 -4.39 11.86
C SER A 362 -25.48 -3.10 12.50
N GLN A 363 -25.95 -3.22 13.74
CA GLN A 363 -26.30 -2.06 14.58
C GLN A 363 -25.10 -1.19 14.97
N ALA A 364 -23.88 -1.67 14.77
CA ALA A 364 -22.66 -0.94 15.12
C ALA A 364 -22.38 0.25 14.19
N GLY A 365 -23.02 0.32 13.01
CA GLY A 365 -22.78 1.40 12.03
C GLY A 365 -21.52 1.22 11.18
N TYR A 366 -20.76 0.14 11.41
CA TYR A 366 -19.60 -0.26 10.62
C TYR A 366 -19.58 -1.76 10.36
N ARG A 367 -18.80 -2.16 9.35
CA ARG A 367 -18.55 -3.56 8.97
C ARG A 367 -17.08 -3.74 8.63
N LEU A 368 -16.56 -4.94 8.86
CA LEU A 368 -15.21 -5.33 8.46
C LEU A 368 -15.29 -6.20 7.21
N ASP A 369 -14.79 -5.72 6.08
CA ASP A 369 -14.76 -6.47 4.83
C ASP A 369 -13.68 -7.55 4.84
N SER A 370 -13.83 -8.55 3.98
CA SER A 370 -12.93 -9.71 3.90
C SER A 370 -11.50 -9.38 3.46
N ASN A 371 -11.27 -8.16 2.95
CA ASN A 371 -9.95 -7.59 2.70
C ASN A 371 -9.27 -7.03 3.96
N GLY A 372 -9.93 -7.11 5.13
CA GLY A 372 -9.42 -6.64 6.40
C GLY A 372 -9.58 -5.14 6.63
N ARG A 373 -10.42 -4.45 5.86
CA ARG A 373 -10.72 -3.02 5.98
C ARG A 373 -12.14 -2.74 6.42
N TYR A 374 -12.32 -1.68 7.19
CA TYR A 374 -13.62 -1.23 7.68
C TYR A 374 -14.30 -0.30 6.70
N ARG A 375 -15.63 -0.41 6.66
CA ARG A 375 -16.52 0.56 6.03
C ARG A 375 -17.56 1.04 7.02
N HIS A 376 -18.00 2.27 6.82
CA HIS A 376 -18.88 2.97 7.75
C HIS A 376 -20.11 3.51 7.02
N THR A 377 -21.25 3.55 7.72
CA THR A 377 -22.39 4.34 7.24
C THR A 377 -22.15 5.81 7.51
N LYS A 378 -22.74 6.69 6.67
CA LYS A 378 -22.69 8.14 6.89
C LYS A 378 -23.20 8.54 8.27
N ASP A 379 -24.33 8.00 8.69
CA ASP A 379 -24.95 8.34 9.98
C ASP A 379 -24.02 8.01 11.15
N TYR A 380 -23.36 6.84 11.11
CA TYR A 380 -22.39 6.45 12.12
C TYR A 380 -21.19 7.41 12.20
N ILE A 381 -20.68 7.89 11.06
CA ILE A 381 -19.55 8.83 11.03
C ILE A 381 -19.94 10.15 11.71
N LEU A 382 -21.13 10.68 11.40
CA LEU A 382 -21.64 11.91 12.00
C LEU A 382 -21.84 11.76 13.51
N ASP A 383 -22.39 10.63 13.95
CA ASP A 383 -22.57 10.34 15.37
C ASP A 383 -21.23 10.17 16.10
N ALA A 384 -20.24 9.53 15.48
CA ALA A 384 -18.91 9.35 16.04
C ALA A 384 -18.16 10.70 16.20
N LEU A 385 -18.30 11.62 15.24
CA LEU A 385 -17.77 12.98 15.34
C LEU A 385 -18.37 13.72 16.54
N ARG A 386 -19.70 13.79 16.61
CA ARG A 386 -20.42 14.47 17.71
C ARG A 386 -20.09 13.87 19.07
N HIS A 387 -20.05 12.54 19.17
CA HIS A 387 -19.71 11.85 20.41
C HIS A 387 -18.29 12.17 20.90
N SER A 388 -17.40 12.54 19.98
CA SER A 388 -16.00 12.89 20.28
C SER A 388 -15.77 14.40 20.45
N GLY A 389 -16.83 15.22 20.40
CA GLY A 389 -16.78 16.68 20.60
C GLY A 389 -16.58 17.51 19.32
N PHE A 390 -16.56 16.89 18.14
CA PHE A 390 -16.50 17.61 16.88
C PHE A 390 -17.87 18.13 16.47
N ALA A 391 -17.89 19.26 15.78
CA ALA A 391 -19.09 19.81 15.17
C ALA A 391 -19.58 18.95 13.99
N ASP A 392 -20.79 19.25 13.52
CA ASP A 392 -21.24 18.76 12.22
C ASP A 392 -20.23 19.18 11.12
N PRO A 393 -20.00 18.34 10.09
CA PRO A 393 -19.01 18.63 9.07
C PRO A 393 -19.22 19.99 8.41
N LEU A 394 -18.12 20.74 8.29
CA LEU A 394 -18.07 21.97 7.50
C LEU A 394 -18.25 21.65 6.01
N GLU A 395 -17.60 20.58 5.57
CA GLU A 395 -17.69 20.06 4.21
C GLU A 395 -17.70 18.53 4.23
N LEU A 396 -18.49 17.94 3.33
CA LEU A 396 -18.59 16.49 3.17
C LEU A 396 -18.86 16.16 1.70
N GLU A 397 -17.94 15.38 1.10
CA GLU A 397 -17.98 15.00 -0.30
C GLU A 397 -17.88 13.49 -0.47
N ARG A 398 -18.71 12.92 -1.36
CA ARG A 398 -18.52 11.56 -1.89
C ARG A 398 -17.59 11.61 -3.09
N SER A 399 -16.54 10.78 -3.07
CA SER A 399 -15.57 10.69 -4.16
C SER A 399 -15.11 9.25 -4.39
N THR A 400 -14.15 9.07 -5.30
CA THR A 400 -13.46 7.80 -5.53
C THR A 400 -12.03 7.91 -5.05
N LEU A 401 -11.66 7.07 -4.09
CA LEU A 401 -10.33 7.09 -3.48
C LEU A 401 -9.28 6.44 -4.38
N ARG A 402 -9.64 5.31 -4.99
CA ARG A 402 -8.73 4.50 -5.81
C ARG A 402 -9.52 3.50 -6.67
N CYS A 403 -8.84 2.82 -7.57
CA CYS A 403 -9.33 1.72 -8.38
C CYS A 403 -8.69 0.41 -7.88
N GLU A 404 -9.51 -0.58 -7.49
CA GLU A 404 -9.05 -1.91 -7.09
C GLU A 404 -9.66 -2.94 -8.06
N TYR A 405 -8.80 -3.72 -8.73
CA TYR A 405 -9.23 -4.74 -9.69
C TYR A 405 -10.14 -4.20 -10.82
N GLY A 406 -9.91 -2.95 -11.25
CA GLY A 406 -10.72 -2.28 -12.26
C GLY A 406 -12.02 -1.66 -11.74
N GLU A 407 -12.33 -1.82 -10.45
CA GLU A 407 -13.54 -1.28 -9.83
C GLU A 407 -13.22 -0.06 -8.94
N PRO A 408 -14.02 1.02 -8.99
CA PRO A 408 -13.80 2.19 -8.16
C PRO A 408 -14.14 1.90 -6.69
N VAL A 409 -13.22 2.26 -5.80
CA VAL A 409 -13.45 2.27 -4.35
C VAL A 409 -13.93 3.65 -3.93
N GLY A 410 -15.23 3.76 -3.64
CA GLY A 410 -15.85 4.99 -3.15
C GLY A 410 -15.39 5.35 -1.73
N CYS A 411 -15.28 6.64 -1.46
CA CYS A 411 -14.96 7.20 -0.15
C CYS A 411 -15.77 8.44 0.18
N LEU A 412 -15.82 8.78 1.47
CA LEU A 412 -16.17 10.11 1.94
C LEU A 412 -14.89 10.90 2.24
N VAL A 413 -14.89 12.17 1.86
CA VAL A 413 -13.91 13.17 2.28
C VAL A 413 -14.65 14.14 3.18
N VAL A 414 -14.20 14.29 4.42
CA VAL A 414 -14.91 15.06 5.45
C VAL A 414 -13.96 16.06 6.07
N ALA A 415 -14.42 17.30 6.22
CA ALA A 415 -13.79 18.30 7.06
C ALA A 415 -14.73 18.67 8.21
N SER A 416 -14.21 18.68 9.43
CA SER A 416 -14.92 19.16 10.62
C SER A 416 -13.99 19.99 11.50
N GLY A 417 -14.56 20.67 12.49
CA GLY A 417 -13.85 21.42 13.53
C GLY A 417 -14.42 21.10 14.90
N LEU A 418 -13.99 21.86 15.91
CA LEU A 418 -14.54 21.78 17.26
C LEU A 418 -15.95 22.41 17.31
N GLU A 419 -16.83 21.90 18.18
CA GLU A 419 -18.05 22.66 18.52
C GLU A 419 -17.66 24.01 19.14
N GLU A 420 -18.26 25.11 18.68
CA GLU A 420 -18.11 26.41 19.32
C GLU A 420 -18.83 26.38 20.68
N GLU A 421 -18.11 26.73 21.77
CA GLU A 421 -18.67 26.84 23.13
C GLU A 421 -19.73 27.93 23.30
#